data_AF-A0A954QFF7-F1
#
_entry.id   AF-A0A954QFF7-F1
#
_cell.length_a   1.000
_cell.length_b   1.000
_cell.length_c   1.000
_cell.angle_alpha   90.00
_cell.angle_beta   90.00
_cell.angle_gamma   90.00
#
_symmetry.space_group_name_H-M   'P 1'
#
loop_
_entity.id
_entity.type
_entity.pdbx_description
1 polymer ?
#
loop_
_entity_poly.entity_id
_entity_poly.type
_entity_poly.pdbx_seq_one_letter_code
_entity_poly.pdbx_strand_id
1 'polypeptide(L)'
;ACCSGIWIQSHEHEDAIADISRMCAEQQWQLASWDIEQGLQLPGQPNSDTTVTNDPLAAIRAVNALATTDGAALLVLTNFHRFLNSAEIVQAIAQQIMAGKRNRTFLIILAPTVQLPLELEKLFVVLDHELPDREQLEQIAREIATEDDELPQDEQLQRVLDSAVGLTRHEAEVAFSLSLVQHGRLTPSVLWDMKAQTLKKNGLLSLHQGGESFGDLGGMDALKSFCARAMRRNNAASPSKRPRGVLLLGVPGTGKSAFAKGLGNETGRPTITMDVGALMGSLVGETERNVRQALRIVDAMSPAVLMIDEVEKSLSGVGGSGSSDSGVSARLFGTFLTWLADHQSDVFVICTCNNISALPPEFARAERFDGVFFCDLPSVAQKASIWNIYLEHYDLDTDQPKPRTEQWTG
;
A
#
# COMPACT_ATOMS: atom_id res chain seq x y z
N ALA A 1 15.42 23.46 19.15
CA ALA A 1 16.53 22.50 19.13
C ALA A 1 16.22 21.47 18.06
N CYS A 2 16.73 21.64 16.83
CA CYS A 2 16.44 20.72 15.74
C CYS A 2 17.27 19.44 15.88
N CYS A 3 16.66 18.30 15.58
CA CYS A 3 17.39 17.06 15.39
C CYS A 3 18.22 17.19 14.10
N SER A 4 19.51 16.90 14.17
CA SER A 4 20.45 16.95 13.05
C SER A 4 20.63 15.60 12.37
N GLY A 5 20.04 14.53 12.90
CA GLY A 5 19.98 13.21 12.27
C GLY A 5 18.59 12.94 11.70
N ILE A 6 18.52 12.69 10.40
CA ILE A 6 17.29 12.37 9.68
C ILE A 6 17.49 11.04 8.94
N TRP A 7 16.54 10.13 9.08
CA TRP A 7 16.47 8.91 8.29
C TRP A 7 15.27 9.05 7.39
N ILE A 8 15.47 8.96 6.08
CA ILE A 8 14.36 8.96 5.13
C ILE A 8 14.28 7.56 4.54
N GLN A 9 13.16 6.90 4.84
CA GLN A 9 12.84 5.63 4.25
C GLN A 9 12.31 5.87 2.83
N SER A 10 13.11 5.53 1.82
CA SER A 10 12.74 5.68 0.42
C SER A 10 13.20 4.47 -0.39
N HIS A 11 12.34 4.02 -1.30
CA HIS A 11 12.70 3.02 -2.31
C HIS A 11 13.27 3.67 -3.59
N GLU A 12 13.21 5.00 -3.68
CA GLU A 12 13.60 5.82 -4.83
C GLU A 12 14.53 6.95 -4.37
N HIS A 13 15.78 6.59 -4.11
CA HIS A 13 16.74 7.54 -3.56
C HIS A 13 16.98 8.76 -4.45
N GLU A 14 16.92 8.60 -5.78
CA GLU A 14 17.12 9.70 -6.73
C GLU A 14 16.03 10.76 -6.60
N ASP A 15 14.76 10.34 -6.46
CA ASP A 15 13.63 11.25 -6.29
C ASP A 15 13.70 11.97 -4.93
N ALA A 16 14.02 11.23 -3.85
CA ALA A 16 14.26 11.83 -2.55
C ALA A 16 15.41 12.86 -2.57
N ILE A 17 16.50 12.58 -3.30
CA ILE A 17 17.62 13.53 -3.47
C ILE A 17 17.16 14.76 -4.26
N ALA A 18 16.37 14.58 -5.31
CA ALA A 18 15.87 15.68 -6.12
C ALA A 18 14.98 16.63 -5.31
N ASP A 19 14.09 16.09 -4.46
CA ASP A 19 13.26 16.88 -3.55
C ASP A 19 14.11 17.63 -2.51
N ILE A 20 15.07 16.94 -1.87
CA ILE A 20 16.02 17.57 -0.92
C ILE A 20 16.81 18.68 -1.62
N SER A 21 17.25 18.46 -2.86
CA SER A 21 18.01 19.44 -3.64
C SER A 21 17.19 20.68 -3.96
N ARG A 22 15.91 20.51 -4.32
CA ARG A 22 14.97 21.63 -4.54
C ARG A 22 14.80 22.47 -3.28
N MET A 23 14.57 21.83 -2.13
CA MET A 23 14.46 22.50 -0.84
C MET A 23 15.75 23.25 -0.46
N CYS A 24 16.91 22.63 -0.69
CA CYS A 24 18.21 23.26 -0.46
C CYS A 24 18.40 24.50 -1.35
N ALA A 25 17.98 24.46 -2.62
CA ALA A 25 18.08 25.59 -3.52
C ALA A 25 17.20 26.77 -3.07
N GLU A 26 15.96 26.51 -2.63
CA GLU A 26 15.03 27.53 -2.12
C GLU A 26 15.53 28.19 -0.83
N GLN A 27 16.13 27.40 0.07
CA GLN A 27 16.62 27.86 1.37
C GLN A 27 18.09 28.28 1.36
N GLN A 28 18.75 28.22 0.20
CA GLN A 28 20.18 28.47 0.02
C GLN A 28 21.09 27.61 0.94
N TRP A 29 20.72 26.35 1.14
CA TRP A 29 21.52 25.38 1.90
C TRP A 29 22.53 24.66 1.00
N GLN A 30 23.64 24.25 1.58
CA GLN A 30 24.64 23.43 0.91
C GLN A 30 24.22 21.96 0.98
N LEU A 31 24.20 21.27 -0.15
CA LEU A 31 23.87 19.84 -0.23
C LEU A 31 25.09 19.04 -0.67
N ALA A 32 25.47 18.02 0.06
CA ALA A 32 26.42 17.01 -0.39
C ALA A 32 25.73 15.65 -0.43
N SER A 33 26.10 14.81 -1.39
CA SER A 33 25.66 13.42 -1.48
C SER A 33 26.87 12.50 -1.34
N TRP A 34 26.64 11.32 -0.77
CA TRP A 34 27.62 10.25 -0.76
C TRP A 34 26.95 8.93 -1.12
N ASP A 35 27.61 8.19 -1.99
CA ASP A 35 27.33 6.78 -2.26
C ASP A 35 28.64 5.98 -2.34
N ILE A 36 28.55 4.67 -2.17
CA ILE A 36 29.75 3.79 -2.11
C ILE A 36 30.54 3.76 -3.43
N GLU A 37 29.86 3.99 -4.55
CA GLU A 37 30.43 3.90 -5.90
C GLU A 37 31.10 5.22 -6.29
N GLN A 38 30.38 6.33 -6.19
CA GLN A 38 30.81 7.65 -6.64
C GLN A 38 31.52 8.46 -5.53
N GLY A 39 31.43 8.04 -4.28
CA GLY A 39 32.05 8.71 -3.15
C GLY A 39 31.33 10.02 -2.76
N LEU A 40 32.05 10.92 -2.10
CA LEU A 40 31.51 12.22 -1.67
C LEU A 40 31.43 13.19 -2.84
N GLN A 41 30.23 13.69 -3.10
CA GLN A 41 29.92 14.65 -4.15
C GLN A 41 29.55 16.00 -3.56
N LEU A 42 30.10 17.05 -4.16
CA LEU A 42 29.86 18.43 -3.78
C LEU A 42 29.26 19.21 -4.96
N PRO A 43 28.34 20.16 -4.72
CA PRO A 43 27.73 20.95 -5.78
C PRO A 43 28.80 21.74 -6.52
N GLY A 44 28.88 21.56 -7.84
CA GLY A 44 29.73 22.36 -8.72
C GLY A 44 31.21 21.97 -8.78
N GLN A 45 31.65 20.87 -8.14
CA GLN A 45 32.98 20.30 -8.36
C GLN A 45 32.89 19.00 -9.19
N PRO A 46 33.50 18.94 -10.40
CA PRO A 46 33.64 17.68 -11.12
C PRO A 46 34.59 16.74 -10.35
N ASN A 47 34.23 15.45 -10.29
CA ASN A 47 34.94 14.37 -9.60
C ASN A 47 36.47 14.55 -9.54
N SER A 48 37.00 14.94 -8.39
CA SER A 48 38.44 14.92 -8.10
C SER A 48 38.80 13.66 -7.31
N ASP A 49 39.76 12.87 -7.81
CA ASP A 49 40.43 11.70 -7.20
C ASP A 49 39.56 10.79 -6.30
N THR A 50 38.93 9.81 -6.96
CA THR A 50 37.90 8.87 -6.46
C THR A 50 38.33 7.87 -5.38
N THR A 51 39.62 7.78 -5.00
CA THR A 51 40.07 6.72 -4.08
C THR A 51 39.99 7.09 -2.60
N VAL A 52 39.96 8.38 -2.25
CA VAL A 52 39.89 8.84 -0.84
C VAL A 52 38.46 9.19 -0.43
N THR A 53 37.56 9.38 -1.39
CA THR A 53 36.17 9.82 -1.21
C THR A 53 35.18 8.68 -0.96
N ASN A 54 35.59 7.42 -1.14
CA ASN A 54 34.71 6.25 -0.99
C ASN A 54 34.76 5.62 0.40
N ASP A 55 35.61 6.13 1.30
CA ASP A 55 35.60 5.70 2.71
C ASP A 55 34.38 6.28 3.45
N PRO A 56 33.49 5.43 4.01
CA PRO A 56 32.31 5.88 4.75
C PRO A 56 32.65 6.78 5.94
N LEU A 57 33.78 6.53 6.63
CA LEU A 57 34.20 7.35 7.77
C LEU A 57 34.67 8.74 7.34
N ALA A 58 35.43 8.82 6.26
CA ALA A 58 35.85 10.09 5.67
C ALA A 58 34.64 10.94 5.26
N ALA A 59 33.62 10.34 4.65
CA ALA A 59 32.40 11.03 4.24
C ALA A 59 31.66 11.66 5.44
N ILE A 60 31.46 10.90 6.52
CA ILE A 60 30.82 11.40 7.75
C ILE A 60 31.61 12.58 8.33
N ARG A 61 32.95 12.53 8.28
CA ARG A 61 33.80 13.60 8.84
C ARG A 61 33.84 14.85 7.96
N ALA A 62 33.66 14.70 6.65
CA ALA A 62 33.69 15.80 5.69
C ALA A 62 32.56 16.82 5.92
N VAL A 63 31.43 16.41 6.51
CA VAL A 63 30.27 17.29 6.80
C VAL A 63 30.65 18.57 7.51
N ASN A 64 31.56 18.52 8.47
CA ASN A 64 31.94 19.70 9.24
C ASN A 64 32.71 20.74 8.40
N ALA A 65 33.39 20.30 7.34
CA ALA A 65 34.09 21.20 6.42
C ALA A 65 33.11 21.93 5.48
N LEU A 66 31.88 21.43 5.35
CA LEU A 66 30.83 21.99 4.49
C LEU A 66 29.99 23.06 5.19
N ALA A 67 30.11 23.18 6.50
CA ALA A 67 29.39 24.19 7.27
C ALA A 67 29.90 25.60 6.92
N THR A 68 29.02 26.45 6.41
CA THR A 68 29.31 27.87 6.21
C THR A 68 28.81 28.69 7.40
N THR A 69 29.37 29.88 7.61
CA THR A 69 29.05 30.72 8.78
C THR A 69 27.59 31.22 8.78
N ASP A 70 26.97 31.31 7.60
CA ASP A 70 25.62 31.87 7.40
C ASP A 70 24.57 30.86 6.90
N GLY A 71 24.95 29.63 6.53
CA GLY A 71 24.05 28.63 5.93
C GLY A 71 24.05 27.27 6.63
N ALA A 72 23.00 26.47 6.42
CA ALA A 72 22.98 25.08 6.82
C ALA A 72 23.64 24.19 5.75
N ALA A 73 24.20 23.05 6.17
CA ALA A 73 24.75 22.05 5.26
C ALA A 73 24.11 20.68 5.52
N LEU A 74 23.67 20.02 4.45
CA LEU A 74 23.04 18.70 4.47
C LEU A 74 23.98 17.70 3.80
N LEU A 75 24.29 16.60 4.47
CA LEU A 75 24.93 15.43 3.86
C LEU A 75 23.91 14.30 3.73
N VAL A 76 23.67 13.89 2.49
CA VAL A 76 22.81 12.77 2.14
C VAL A 76 23.66 11.53 1.89
N LEU A 77 23.49 10.53 2.74
CA LEU A 77 24.17 9.24 2.67
C LEU A 77 23.22 8.19 2.09
N THR A 78 23.47 7.73 0.87
CA THR A 78 22.62 6.72 0.23
C THR A 78 23.01 5.31 0.65
N ASN A 79 22.01 4.45 0.91
CA ASN A 79 22.20 3.05 1.32
C ASN A 79 23.12 2.85 2.54
N PHE A 80 23.26 3.87 3.39
CA PHE A 80 24.27 3.86 4.45
C PHE A 80 23.96 2.88 5.59
N HIS A 81 22.72 2.40 5.67
CA HIS A 81 22.29 1.33 6.58
C HIS A 81 23.21 0.10 6.55
N ARG A 82 23.82 -0.20 5.39
CA ARG A 82 24.74 -1.33 5.22
C ARG A 82 26.03 -1.22 6.04
N PHE A 83 26.41 -0.02 6.46
CA PHE A 83 27.67 0.24 7.19
C PHE A 83 27.46 0.38 8.70
N LEU A 84 26.22 0.36 9.19
CA LEU A 84 25.87 0.59 10.60
C LEU A 84 26.22 -0.59 11.53
N ASN A 85 26.79 -1.67 10.98
CA ASN A 85 27.36 -2.76 11.76
C ASN A 85 28.75 -2.43 12.34
N SER A 86 29.40 -1.36 11.87
CA SER A 86 30.71 -0.92 12.36
C SER A 86 30.56 0.04 13.54
N ALA A 87 31.12 -0.33 14.69
CA ALA A 87 31.12 0.50 15.89
C ALA A 87 31.79 1.87 15.66
N GLU A 88 32.83 1.94 14.83
CA GLU A 88 33.51 3.19 14.50
C GLU A 88 32.60 4.15 13.74
N ILE A 89 31.80 3.62 12.81
CA ILE A 89 30.86 4.40 11.99
C ILE A 89 29.70 4.89 12.86
N VAL A 90 29.15 4.01 13.69
CA VAL A 90 28.08 4.37 14.65
C VAL A 90 28.54 5.49 15.58
N GLN A 91 29.74 5.37 16.14
CA GLN A 91 30.32 6.40 17.01
C GLN A 91 30.54 7.73 16.24
N ALA A 92 31.04 7.67 15.00
CA ALA A 92 31.25 8.85 14.18
C ALA A 92 29.93 9.57 13.88
N ILE A 93 28.88 8.85 13.50
CA ILE A 93 27.54 9.40 13.25
C ILE A 93 27.00 10.09 14.50
N ALA A 94 27.04 9.41 15.65
CA ALA A 94 26.54 9.96 16.91
C ALA A 94 27.24 11.29 17.26
N GLN A 95 28.57 11.34 17.08
CA GLN A 95 29.35 12.55 17.32
C GLN A 95 28.99 13.66 16.32
N GLN A 96 28.80 13.34 15.03
CA GLN A 96 28.42 14.32 14.02
C GLN A 96 27.04 14.90 14.25
N ILE A 97 26.05 14.09 14.61
CA ILE A 97 24.71 14.58 14.93
C ILE A 97 24.81 15.56 16.11
N MET A 98 25.56 15.22 17.16
CA MET A 98 25.73 16.10 18.31
C MET A 98 26.46 17.42 17.95
N ALA A 99 27.48 17.36 17.10
CA ALA A 99 28.19 18.55 16.61
C ALA A 99 27.31 19.42 15.69
N GLY A 100 26.50 18.80 14.84
CA GLY A 100 25.66 19.47 13.86
C GLY A 100 24.57 20.35 14.47
N LYS A 101 24.15 20.07 15.71
CA LYS A 101 23.27 20.97 16.48
C LYS A 101 23.87 22.36 16.69
N ARG A 102 25.20 22.47 16.75
CA ARG A 102 25.93 23.74 16.88
C ARG A 102 26.30 24.32 15.53
N ASN A 103 26.74 23.45 14.61
CA ASN A 103 27.30 23.85 13.32
C ASN A 103 26.26 24.00 12.21
N ARG A 104 24.96 23.77 12.51
CA ARG A 104 23.86 23.74 11.53
C ARG A 104 24.10 22.74 10.39
N THR A 105 24.72 21.61 10.74
CA THR A 105 24.91 20.49 9.82
C THR A 105 23.91 19.39 10.10
N PHE A 106 23.39 18.80 9.03
CA PHE A 106 22.37 17.76 9.07
C PHE A 106 22.88 16.54 8.32
N LEU A 107 22.74 15.38 8.96
CA LEU A 107 23.05 14.08 8.39
C LEU A 107 21.74 13.40 8.01
N ILE A 108 21.60 13.07 6.74
CA ILE A 108 20.43 12.40 6.17
C ILE A 108 20.87 11.02 5.69
N ILE A 109 20.24 9.96 6.17
CA ILE A 109 20.43 8.61 5.64
C ILE A 109 19.23 8.25 4.76
N LEU A 110 19.48 7.95 3.48
CA LEU A 110 18.47 7.39 2.56
C LEU A 110 18.62 5.88 2.52
N ALA A 111 17.56 5.16 2.86
CA ALA A 111 17.55 3.70 2.82
C ALA A 111 16.14 3.15 2.57
N PRO A 112 16.01 1.99 1.90
CA PRO A 112 14.71 1.34 1.70
C PRO A 112 14.13 0.74 3.00
N THR A 113 14.99 0.46 3.98
CA THR A 113 14.61 -0.12 5.28
C THR A 113 15.09 0.79 6.40
N VAL A 114 14.49 0.66 7.59
CA VAL A 114 14.95 1.36 8.80
C VAL A 114 15.67 0.35 9.66
N GLN A 115 17.00 0.45 9.72
CA GLN A 115 17.87 -0.45 10.49
C GLN A 115 18.83 0.41 11.33
N LEU A 116 18.33 0.93 12.45
CA LEU A 116 19.10 1.77 13.37
C LEU A 116 19.64 0.94 14.54
N PRO A 117 20.95 1.01 14.84
CA PRO A 117 21.51 0.54 16.10
C PRO A 117 20.92 1.28 17.30
N LEU A 118 20.87 0.61 18.46
CA LEU A 118 20.27 1.12 19.71
C LEU A 118 20.86 2.48 20.13
N GLU A 119 22.15 2.71 19.86
CA GLU A 119 22.87 3.93 20.16
C GLU A 119 22.38 5.14 19.34
N LEU A 120 21.82 4.89 18.15
CA LEU A 120 21.39 5.92 17.20
C LEU A 120 19.88 6.13 17.19
N GLU A 121 19.07 5.21 17.73
CA GLU A 121 17.60 5.28 17.70
C GLU A 121 17.04 6.62 18.18
N LYS A 122 17.61 7.18 19.26
CA LYS A 122 17.15 8.46 19.84
C LYS A 122 17.79 9.70 19.18
N LEU A 123 18.73 9.50 18.28
CA LEU A 123 19.47 10.57 17.59
C LEU A 123 18.91 10.85 16.19
N PHE A 124 18.10 9.93 15.64
CA PHE A 124 17.47 10.08 14.35
C PHE A 124 15.98 10.37 14.47
N VAL A 125 15.49 11.23 13.59
CA VAL A 125 14.06 11.30 13.25
C VAL A 125 13.85 10.48 11.99
N VAL A 126 12.90 9.56 12.01
CA VAL A 126 12.55 8.74 10.85
C VAL A 126 11.39 9.39 10.11
N LEU A 127 11.56 9.61 8.81
CA LEU A 127 10.58 10.13 7.88
C LEU A 127 10.33 9.07 6.79
N ASP A 128 9.09 8.93 6.38
CA ASP A 128 8.75 8.18 5.16
C ASP A 128 8.82 9.15 3.98
N HIS A 129 9.51 8.78 2.90
CA HIS A 129 9.42 9.53 1.64
C HIS A 129 8.03 9.29 1.04
N GLU A 130 7.28 10.37 0.84
CA GLU A 130 5.92 10.30 0.33
C GLU A 130 5.91 9.90 -1.14
N LEU A 131 4.85 9.21 -1.56
CA LEU A 131 4.65 8.86 -2.96
C LEU A 131 4.26 10.11 -3.76
N PRO A 132 4.49 10.12 -5.09
CA PRO A 132 4.08 11.23 -5.93
C PRO A 132 2.61 11.58 -5.75
N ASP A 133 2.33 12.86 -5.55
CA ASP A 133 0.98 13.36 -5.51
C ASP A 133 0.35 13.40 -6.92
N ARG A 134 -0.93 13.78 -6.99
CA ARG A 134 -1.67 13.78 -8.25
C ARG A 134 -1.08 14.76 -9.28
N GLU A 135 -0.55 15.90 -8.83
CA GLU A 135 0.02 16.93 -9.70
C GLU A 135 1.37 16.44 -10.27
N GLN A 136 2.19 15.83 -9.43
CA GLN A 136 3.43 15.18 -9.82
C GLN A 136 3.20 14.02 -10.79
N LEU A 137 2.19 13.18 -10.56
CA LEU A 137 1.82 12.10 -11.49
C LEU A 137 1.35 12.64 -12.85
N GLU A 138 0.62 13.75 -12.86
CA GLU A 138 0.24 14.41 -14.10
C GLU A 138 1.46 14.97 -14.84
N GLN A 139 2.40 15.57 -14.12
CA GLN A 139 3.66 16.04 -14.71
C GLN A 139 4.45 14.89 -15.34
N ILE A 140 4.61 13.76 -14.62
CA ILE A 140 5.29 12.57 -15.14
C ILE A 140 4.59 12.05 -16.40
N ALA A 141 3.25 11.98 -16.40
CA ALA A 141 2.49 11.54 -17.57
C ALA A 141 2.71 12.45 -18.78
N ARG A 142 2.78 13.77 -18.57
CA ARG A 142 3.04 14.78 -19.63
C ARG A 142 4.49 14.76 -20.13
N GLU A 143 5.45 14.44 -19.27
CA GLU A 143 6.85 14.29 -19.65
C GLU A 143 7.07 13.07 -20.55
N ILE A 144 6.28 12.02 -20.36
CA ILE A 144 6.37 10.77 -21.12
C ILE A 144 5.53 10.79 -22.40
N ALA A 145 4.28 11.28 -22.33
CA ALA A 145 3.39 11.41 -23.48
C ALA A 145 3.68 12.73 -24.19
N THR A 146 4.62 12.70 -25.13
CA THR A 146 5.09 13.89 -25.85
C THR A 146 4.22 14.28 -27.04
N GLU A 147 3.41 13.35 -27.55
CA GLU A 147 2.50 13.61 -28.67
C GLU A 147 1.06 13.92 -28.19
N ASP A 148 0.35 14.79 -28.91
CA ASP A 148 -1.00 15.25 -28.53
C ASP A 148 -2.04 14.10 -28.47
N ASP A 149 -1.79 13.01 -29.19
CA ASP A 149 -2.68 11.85 -29.32
C ASP A 149 -2.46 10.80 -28.21
N GLU A 150 -1.32 10.87 -27.52
CA GLU A 150 -0.87 9.90 -26.53
C GLU A 150 -1.49 10.14 -25.15
N LEU A 151 -1.70 11.42 -24.79
CA LEU A 151 -2.26 11.84 -23.51
C LEU A 151 -3.79 11.97 -23.63
N PRO A 152 -4.58 11.16 -22.89
CA PRO A 152 -6.03 11.32 -22.87
C PRO A 152 -6.43 12.69 -22.30
N GLN A 153 -7.64 13.15 -22.64
CA GLN A 153 -8.17 14.44 -22.16
C GLN A 153 -9.23 14.26 -21.07
N ASP A 154 -9.37 15.30 -20.24
CA ASP A 154 -10.42 15.47 -19.23
C ASP A 154 -10.66 14.23 -18.34
N GLU A 155 -11.83 13.61 -18.47
CA GLU A 155 -12.26 12.49 -17.63
C GLU A 155 -11.39 11.24 -17.82
N GLN A 156 -10.87 11.02 -19.03
CA GLN A 156 -9.99 9.88 -19.30
C GLN A 156 -8.62 10.08 -18.68
N LEU A 157 -8.10 11.31 -18.69
CA LEU A 157 -6.87 11.65 -17.97
C LEU A 157 -7.04 11.41 -16.48
N GLN A 158 -8.17 11.86 -15.91
CA GLN A 158 -8.46 11.62 -14.50
C GLN A 158 -8.44 10.14 -14.14
N ARG A 159 -9.04 9.27 -14.96
CA ARG A 159 -9.01 7.81 -14.74
C ARG A 159 -7.60 7.22 -14.83
N VAL A 160 -6.77 7.71 -15.74
CA VAL A 160 -5.36 7.30 -15.83
C VAL A 160 -4.61 7.70 -14.57
N LEU A 161 -4.76 8.96 -14.12
CA LEU A 161 -4.13 9.45 -12.90
C LEU A 161 -4.62 8.72 -11.66
N ASP A 162 -5.92 8.47 -11.52
CA ASP A 162 -6.49 7.65 -10.43
C ASP A 162 -5.87 6.24 -10.44
N SER A 163 -5.61 5.69 -11.63
CA SER A 163 -4.95 4.40 -11.79
C SER A 163 -3.45 4.46 -11.49
N ALA A 164 -2.82 5.64 -11.47
CA ALA A 164 -1.41 5.84 -11.13
C ALA A 164 -1.17 6.13 -9.64
N VAL A 165 -2.16 6.67 -8.91
CA VAL A 165 -2.02 7.02 -7.48
C VAL A 165 -1.51 5.84 -6.65
N GLY A 166 -0.45 6.04 -5.88
CA GLY A 166 0.15 4.97 -5.06
C GLY A 166 1.25 4.16 -5.73
N LEU A 167 1.56 4.44 -7.00
CA LEU A 167 2.82 4.04 -7.60
C LEU A 167 3.94 4.96 -7.13
N THR A 168 5.15 4.42 -7.05
CA THR A 168 6.35 5.25 -6.94
C THR A 168 6.62 5.99 -8.27
N ARG A 169 7.50 7.00 -8.31
CA ARG A 169 7.78 7.76 -9.54
C ARG A 169 8.24 6.84 -10.66
N HIS A 170 9.21 5.97 -10.38
CA HIS A 170 9.76 5.02 -11.34
C HIS A 170 8.69 4.02 -11.81
N GLU A 171 7.85 3.52 -10.90
CA GLU A 171 6.75 2.63 -11.28
C GLU A 171 5.76 3.34 -12.21
N ALA A 172 5.42 4.60 -11.94
CA ALA A 172 4.55 5.40 -12.80
C ALA A 172 5.20 5.64 -14.17
N GLU A 173 6.49 5.99 -14.21
CA GLU A 173 7.24 6.19 -15.45
C GLU A 173 7.24 4.94 -16.33
N VAL A 174 7.55 3.78 -15.74
CA VAL A 174 7.53 2.50 -16.45
C VAL A 174 6.11 2.16 -16.91
N ALA A 175 5.09 2.42 -16.10
CA ALA A 175 3.70 2.12 -16.44
C ALA A 175 3.17 2.98 -17.59
N PHE A 176 3.43 4.28 -17.57
CA PHE A 176 3.07 5.17 -18.66
C PHE A 176 3.80 4.78 -19.95
N SER A 177 5.11 4.55 -19.87
CA SER A 177 5.92 4.13 -21.02
C SER A 177 5.41 2.82 -21.62
N LEU A 178 5.11 1.82 -20.79
CA LEU A 178 4.59 0.53 -21.24
C LEU A 178 3.21 0.69 -21.91
N SER A 179 2.37 1.57 -21.36
CA SER A 179 1.04 1.85 -21.90
C SER A 179 1.12 2.47 -23.29
N LEU A 180 2.03 3.44 -23.50
CA LEU A 180 2.29 4.01 -24.83
C LEU A 180 2.79 2.95 -25.81
N VAL A 181 3.74 2.10 -25.41
CA VAL A 181 4.27 1.05 -26.30
C VAL A 181 3.19 0.03 -26.70
N GLN A 182 2.28 -0.33 -25.79
CA GLN A 182 1.27 -1.35 -26.06
C GLN A 182 0.04 -0.81 -26.81
N HIS A 183 -0.36 0.43 -26.53
CA HIS A 183 -1.65 0.97 -26.97
C HIS A 183 -1.56 2.28 -27.77
N GLY A 184 -0.37 2.87 -27.90
CA GLY A 184 -0.15 4.17 -28.54
C GLY A 184 -0.76 5.35 -27.76
N ARG A 185 -1.23 5.12 -26.53
CA ARG A 185 -1.86 6.11 -25.64
C ARG A 185 -1.87 5.60 -24.21
N LEU A 186 -1.97 6.51 -23.25
CA LEU A 186 -2.09 6.12 -21.84
C LEU A 186 -3.47 5.49 -21.56
N THR A 187 -3.45 4.28 -21.04
CA THR A 187 -4.63 3.48 -20.71
C THR A 187 -4.60 3.03 -19.25
N PRO A 188 -5.72 3.19 -18.51
CA PRO A 188 -5.81 2.73 -17.12
C PRO A 188 -5.45 1.26 -16.91
N SER A 189 -5.78 0.38 -17.87
CA SER A 189 -5.59 -1.07 -17.76
C SER A 189 -4.15 -1.48 -17.49
N VAL A 190 -3.18 -0.85 -18.18
CA VAL A 190 -1.76 -1.20 -18.02
C VAL A 190 -1.24 -0.78 -16.64
N LEU A 191 -1.70 0.36 -16.13
CA LEU A 191 -1.37 0.82 -14.78
C LEU A 191 -1.94 -0.12 -13.71
N TRP A 192 -3.18 -0.58 -13.89
CA TRP A 192 -3.76 -1.59 -13.01
C TRP A 192 -2.99 -2.90 -13.04
N ASP A 193 -2.49 -3.32 -14.21
CA ASP A 193 -1.70 -4.54 -14.35
C ASP A 193 -0.34 -4.42 -13.65
N MET A 194 0.33 -3.27 -13.75
CA MET A 194 1.58 -3.04 -13.02
C MET A 194 1.38 -2.99 -11.52
N LYS A 195 0.34 -2.28 -11.04
CA LYS A 195 -0.06 -2.32 -9.63
C LYS A 195 -0.32 -3.75 -9.17
N ALA A 196 -1.10 -4.51 -9.94
CA ALA A 196 -1.39 -5.92 -9.63
C ALA A 196 -0.11 -6.76 -9.56
N GLN A 197 0.87 -6.52 -10.44
CA GLN A 197 2.15 -7.23 -10.42
C GLN A 197 3.01 -6.84 -9.22
N THR A 198 3.11 -5.56 -8.85
CA THR A 198 3.80 -5.11 -7.63
C THR A 198 3.15 -5.73 -6.39
N LEU A 199 1.82 -5.73 -6.32
CA LEU A 199 1.07 -6.38 -5.23
C LEU A 199 1.32 -7.89 -5.17
N LYS A 200 1.35 -8.57 -6.33
CA LYS A 200 1.67 -10.00 -6.43
C LYS A 200 3.11 -10.32 -6.02
N LYS A 201 4.09 -9.47 -6.38
CA LYS A 201 5.51 -9.64 -5.97
C LYS A 201 5.67 -9.61 -4.45
N ASN A 202 4.86 -8.79 -3.77
CA ASN A 202 4.89 -8.69 -2.31
C ASN A 202 4.08 -9.81 -1.64
N GLY A 203 3.22 -10.53 -2.36
CA GLY A 203 2.46 -11.69 -1.86
C GLY A 203 1.37 -11.37 -0.83
N LEU A 204 1.17 -10.09 -0.48
CA LEU A 204 0.22 -9.66 0.56
C LEU A 204 -1.14 -9.26 0.01
N LEU A 205 -1.18 -8.77 -1.22
CA LEU A 205 -2.37 -8.26 -1.89
C LEU A 205 -2.49 -8.89 -3.26
N SER A 206 -3.72 -9.18 -3.67
CA SER A 206 -4.03 -9.62 -5.03
C SER A 206 -5.13 -8.74 -5.61
N LEU A 207 -4.97 -8.33 -6.86
CA LEU A 207 -5.99 -7.59 -7.59
C LEU A 207 -6.85 -8.57 -8.38
N HIS A 208 -8.16 -8.49 -8.22
CA HIS A 208 -9.12 -9.19 -9.04
C HIS A 208 -9.67 -8.24 -10.11
N GLN A 209 -9.46 -8.59 -11.39
CA GLN A 209 -9.96 -7.83 -12.52
C GLN A 209 -11.02 -8.64 -13.28
N GLY A 210 -12.28 -8.20 -13.20
CA GLY A 210 -13.37 -8.66 -14.06
C GLY A 210 -13.74 -10.15 -13.94
N GLY A 211 -14.80 -10.54 -14.63
CA GLY A 211 -15.25 -11.93 -14.77
C GLY A 211 -16.47 -12.31 -13.92
N GLU A 212 -16.52 -11.90 -12.66
CA GLU A 212 -17.65 -12.19 -11.77
C GLU A 212 -18.60 -10.98 -11.71
N SER A 213 -19.90 -11.21 -11.86
CA SER A 213 -20.96 -10.21 -11.79
C SER A 213 -22.03 -10.61 -10.79
N PHE A 214 -22.95 -9.69 -10.48
CA PHE A 214 -24.13 -10.06 -9.69
C PHE A 214 -25.05 -11.06 -10.38
N GLY A 215 -24.97 -11.20 -11.70
CA GLY A 215 -25.71 -12.21 -12.48
C GLY A 215 -25.22 -13.63 -12.21
N ASP A 216 -23.93 -13.78 -11.89
CA ASP A 216 -23.30 -15.09 -11.63
C ASP A 216 -23.56 -15.59 -10.20
N LEU A 217 -24.27 -14.80 -9.38
CA LEU A 217 -24.55 -15.10 -7.99
C LEU A 217 -26.05 -15.32 -7.77
N GLY A 218 -26.45 -16.52 -7.37
CA GLY A 218 -27.84 -16.77 -6.96
C GLY A 218 -28.14 -16.26 -5.56
N GLY A 219 -29.18 -15.42 -5.42
CA GLY A 219 -29.64 -14.91 -4.12
C GLY A 219 -28.86 -13.71 -3.59
N MET A 220 -28.74 -13.61 -2.25
CA MET A 220 -28.13 -12.49 -1.53
C MET A 220 -28.76 -11.10 -1.83
N ASP A 221 -30.04 -11.06 -2.20
CA ASP A 221 -30.67 -9.85 -2.74
C ASP A 221 -30.60 -8.65 -1.79
N ALA A 222 -30.78 -8.90 -0.49
CA ALA A 222 -30.67 -7.87 0.55
C ALA A 222 -29.24 -7.30 0.63
N LEU A 223 -28.23 -8.17 0.57
CA LEU A 223 -26.81 -7.79 0.62
C LEU A 223 -26.41 -7.04 -0.66
N LYS A 224 -26.73 -7.58 -1.84
CA LYS A 224 -26.52 -6.92 -3.15
C LYS A 224 -27.14 -5.53 -3.17
N SER A 225 -28.41 -5.43 -2.77
CA SER A 225 -29.13 -4.15 -2.74
C SER A 225 -28.56 -3.17 -1.73
N PHE A 226 -28.13 -3.64 -0.55
CA PHE A 226 -27.52 -2.80 0.47
C PHE A 226 -26.19 -2.21 -0.02
N CYS A 227 -25.26 -3.06 -0.45
CA CYS A 227 -23.92 -2.65 -0.89
C CYS A 227 -23.98 -1.77 -2.14
N ALA A 228 -24.81 -2.13 -3.14
CA ALA A 228 -24.96 -1.31 -4.34
C ALA A 228 -25.50 0.09 -4.02
N ARG A 229 -26.45 0.23 -3.09
CA ARG A 229 -26.94 1.54 -2.64
C ARG A 229 -25.91 2.30 -1.80
N ALA A 230 -25.18 1.59 -0.92
CA ALA A 230 -24.15 2.19 -0.09
C ALA A 230 -23.06 2.83 -0.95
N MET A 231 -22.52 2.07 -1.92
CA MET A 231 -21.42 2.55 -2.76
C MET A 231 -21.84 3.52 -3.88
N ARG A 232 -23.13 3.56 -4.26
CA ARG A 232 -23.65 4.60 -5.17
C ARG A 232 -23.78 5.98 -4.50
N ARG A 233 -23.76 6.06 -3.17
CA ARG A 233 -23.80 7.36 -2.47
C ARG A 233 -22.47 8.07 -2.67
N ASN A 234 -22.43 8.94 -3.68
CA ASN A 234 -21.29 9.80 -3.94
C ASN A 234 -21.21 10.91 -2.88
N ASN A 235 -20.78 10.56 -1.66
CA ASN A 235 -20.69 11.46 -0.51
C ASN A 235 -19.41 12.29 -0.54
N ALA A 236 -19.07 12.88 -1.69
CA ALA A 236 -17.93 13.79 -1.84
C ALA A 236 -18.02 14.98 -0.86
N ALA A 237 -19.23 15.40 -0.50
CA ALA A 237 -19.50 16.52 0.40
C ALA A 237 -19.50 16.17 1.91
N SER A 238 -19.34 14.90 2.30
CA SER A 238 -19.33 14.51 3.73
C SER A 238 -18.49 13.24 3.97
N PRO A 239 -17.18 13.39 4.24
CA PRO A 239 -16.29 12.27 4.54
C PRO A 239 -16.80 11.37 5.67
N SER A 240 -17.45 11.95 6.68
CA SER A 240 -18.04 11.22 7.82
C SER A 240 -19.24 10.33 7.48
N LYS A 241 -19.77 10.41 6.24
CA LYS A 241 -20.91 9.60 5.78
C LYS A 241 -20.50 8.59 4.69
N ARG A 242 -19.20 8.40 4.44
CA ARG A 242 -18.74 7.40 3.48
C ARG A 242 -19.02 6.00 4.01
N PRO A 243 -19.51 5.07 3.17
CA PRO A 243 -19.72 3.69 3.58
C PRO A 243 -18.35 3.04 3.83
N ARG A 244 -18.20 2.42 5.01
CA ARG A 244 -16.97 1.76 5.46
C ARG A 244 -16.90 0.33 4.96
N GLY A 245 -18.00 -0.41 5.03
CA GLY A 245 -17.96 -1.84 4.69
C GLY A 245 -18.99 -2.73 5.39
N VAL A 246 -18.89 -4.02 5.12
CA VAL A 246 -19.73 -5.07 5.69
C VAL A 246 -18.92 -6.26 6.20
N LEU A 247 -19.44 -6.90 7.24
CA LEU A 247 -18.95 -8.19 7.74
C LEU A 247 -19.90 -9.30 7.26
N LEU A 248 -19.37 -10.25 6.50
CA LEU A 248 -20.10 -11.40 5.97
C LEU A 248 -19.81 -12.64 6.82
N LEU A 249 -20.79 -13.05 7.61
CA LEU A 249 -20.75 -14.24 8.44
C LEU A 249 -21.43 -15.40 7.71
N GLY A 250 -20.97 -16.63 7.85
CA GLY A 250 -21.75 -17.79 7.40
C GLY A 250 -20.92 -18.96 6.93
N VAL A 251 -21.56 -20.07 6.58
CA VAL A 251 -20.85 -21.31 6.24
C VAL A 251 -19.93 -21.15 5.00
N PRO A 252 -18.80 -21.87 4.94
CA PRO A 252 -17.94 -21.86 3.76
C PRO A 252 -18.72 -22.24 2.49
N GLY A 253 -18.31 -21.70 1.34
CA GLY A 253 -18.91 -22.06 0.05
C GLY A 253 -20.27 -21.42 -0.26
N THR A 254 -20.70 -20.40 0.50
CA THR A 254 -21.94 -19.65 0.22
C THR A 254 -21.76 -18.49 -0.75
N GLY A 255 -20.60 -18.34 -1.39
CA GLY A 255 -20.36 -17.28 -2.38
C GLY A 255 -19.97 -15.90 -1.81
N LYS A 256 -19.51 -15.83 -0.54
CA LYS A 256 -19.04 -14.57 0.09
C LYS A 256 -17.91 -13.89 -0.68
N SER A 257 -16.89 -14.65 -1.06
CA SER A 257 -15.75 -14.12 -1.82
C SER A 257 -16.15 -13.71 -3.24
N ALA A 258 -17.05 -14.49 -3.86
CA ALA A 258 -17.57 -14.19 -5.18
C ALA A 258 -18.47 -12.93 -5.18
N PHE A 259 -19.22 -12.71 -4.10
CA PHE A 259 -19.96 -11.47 -3.88
C PHE A 259 -19.06 -10.23 -3.89
N ALA A 260 -17.91 -10.27 -3.20
CA ALA A 260 -17.01 -9.13 -3.14
C ALA A 260 -16.41 -8.77 -4.51
N LYS A 261 -16.07 -9.78 -5.31
CA LYS A 261 -15.58 -9.61 -6.68
C LYS A 261 -16.68 -9.09 -7.61
N GLY A 262 -17.88 -9.67 -7.52
CA GLY A 262 -19.06 -9.21 -8.25
C GLY A 262 -19.45 -7.76 -7.91
N LEU A 263 -19.32 -7.35 -6.64
CA LEU A 263 -19.60 -5.98 -6.21
C LEU A 263 -18.62 -4.97 -6.83
N GLY A 264 -17.33 -5.30 -6.89
CA GLY A 264 -16.34 -4.45 -7.57
C GLY A 264 -16.71 -4.24 -9.03
N ASN A 265 -17.00 -5.33 -9.75
CA ASN A 265 -17.42 -5.27 -11.15
C ASN A 265 -18.71 -4.46 -11.36
N GLU A 266 -19.75 -4.71 -10.56
CA GLU A 266 -21.04 -4.00 -10.62
C GLU A 266 -20.91 -2.48 -10.38
N THR A 267 -19.88 -2.07 -9.64
CA THR A 267 -19.63 -0.66 -9.32
C THR A 267 -18.48 -0.03 -10.09
N GLY A 268 -17.87 -0.77 -11.02
CA GLY A 268 -16.72 -0.31 -11.79
C GLY A 268 -15.49 -0.03 -10.94
N ARG A 269 -15.38 -0.68 -9.77
CA ARG A 269 -14.27 -0.51 -8.83
C ARG A 269 -13.36 -1.75 -8.83
N PRO A 270 -12.04 -1.59 -8.71
CA PRO A 270 -11.12 -2.70 -8.49
C PRO A 270 -11.46 -3.43 -7.18
N THR A 271 -11.43 -4.77 -7.20
CA THR A 271 -11.51 -5.58 -5.98
C THR A 271 -10.10 -6.04 -5.60
N ILE A 272 -9.62 -5.56 -4.46
CA ILE A 272 -8.33 -5.92 -3.88
C ILE A 272 -8.59 -6.96 -2.80
N THR A 273 -7.91 -8.11 -2.84
CA THR A 273 -7.99 -9.13 -1.80
C THR A 273 -6.71 -9.13 -0.99
N MET A 274 -6.84 -8.99 0.33
CA MET A 274 -5.73 -9.07 1.28
C MET A 274 -5.70 -10.43 1.96
N ASP A 275 -4.57 -11.12 1.83
CA ASP A 275 -4.34 -12.40 2.51
C ASP A 275 -3.70 -12.15 3.88
N VAL A 276 -4.50 -12.28 4.93
CA VAL A 276 -4.03 -12.10 6.32
C VAL A 276 -3.15 -13.26 6.77
N GLY A 277 -3.30 -14.45 6.18
CA GLY A 277 -2.41 -15.58 6.45
C GLY A 277 -1.00 -15.33 5.92
N ALA A 278 -0.87 -14.78 4.71
CA ALA A 278 0.42 -14.41 4.12
C ALA A 278 1.16 -13.35 4.94
N LEU A 279 0.43 -12.40 5.55
CA LEU A 279 1.00 -11.39 6.44
C LEU A 279 1.70 -12.03 7.66
N MET A 280 1.13 -13.08 8.26
CA MET A 280 1.67 -13.71 9.47
C MET A 280 2.99 -14.47 9.25
N GLY A 281 3.35 -14.80 8.00
CA GLY A 281 4.55 -15.59 7.68
C GLY A 281 5.88 -14.81 7.72
N SER A 282 5.85 -13.48 7.75
CA SER A 282 7.05 -12.64 7.85
C SER A 282 7.51 -12.45 9.31
N LEU A 283 8.79 -12.16 9.53
CA LEU A 283 9.36 -11.89 10.86
C LEU A 283 8.48 -10.89 11.65
N VAL A 284 8.25 -11.17 12.93
CA VAL A 284 7.31 -10.47 13.84
C VAL A 284 7.37 -8.92 13.80
N GLY A 285 8.51 -8.32 13.44
CA GLY A 285 8.68 -6.87 13.27
C GLY A 285 8.38 -6.33 11.86
N GLU A 286 8.57 -7.13 10.82
CA GLU A 286 8.23 -6.76 9.43
C GLU A 286 6.71 -6.80 9.21
N THR A 287 5.99 -7.65 9.94
CA THR A 287 4.57 -7.89 9.68
C THR A 287 3.68 -6.65 9.89
N GLU A 288 3.92 -5.84 10.93
CA GLU A 288 3.12 -4.64 11.17
C GLU A 288 3.40 -3.54 10.13
N ARG A 289 4.67 -3.39 9.74
CA ARG A 289 5.07 -2.49 8.66
C ARG A 289 4.44 -2.92 7.34
N ASN A 290 4.42 -4.22 7.06
CA ASN A 290 3.80 -4.81 5.88
C ASN A 290 2.28 -4.56 5.84
N VAL A 291 1.56 -4.74 6.96
CA VAL A 291 0.13 -4.39 7.05
C VAL A 291 -0.09 -2.90 6.79
N ARG A 292 0.67 -2.02 7.45
CA ARG A 292 0.54 -0.57 7.22
C ARG A 292 0.79 -0.19 5.77
N GLN A 293 1.82 -0.76 5.15
CA GLN A 293 2.13 -0.53 3.75
C GLN A 293 1.03 -1.05 2.83
N ALA A 294 0.51 -2.26 3.08
CA ALA A 294 -0.61 -2.81 2.32
C ALA A 294 -1.85 -1.90 2.39
N LEU A 295 -2.19 -1.41 3.59
CA LEU A 295 -3.33 -0.49 3.78
C LEU A 295 -3.11 0.87 3.10
N ARG A 296 -1.89 1.43 3.12
CA ARG A 296 -1.56 2.64 2.35
C ARG A 296 -1.76 2.44 0.85
N ILE A 297 -1.37 1.28 0.32
CA ILE A 297 -1.56 0.96 -1.10
C ILE A 297 -3.07 0.85 -1.41
N VAL A 298 -3.84 0.22 -0.53
CA VAL A 298 -5.31 0.14 -0.68
C VAL A 298 -5.94 1.53 -0.67
N ASP A 299 -5.54 2.42 0.24
CA ASP A 299 -5.99 3.82 0.26
C ASP A 299 -5.68 4.55 -1.04
N ALA A 300 -4.47 4.35 -1.57
CA ALA A 300 -4.02 4.96 -2.81
C ALA A 300 -4.75 4.40 -4.05
N MET A 301 -5.29 3.18 -3.98
CA MET A 301 -6.09 2.57 -5.05
C MET A 301 -7.57 2.97 -5.00
N SER A 302 -7.96 3.85 -4.08
CA SER A 302 -9.31 4.39 -4.01
C SER A 302 -9.71 5.12 -5.31
N PRO A 303 -10.95 4.94 -5.83
CA PRO A 303 -12.06 4.18 -5.25
C PRO A 303 -11.95 2.66 -5.45
N ALA A 304 -12.07 1.87 -4.38
CA ALA A 304 -11.84 0.41 -4.44
C ALA A 304 -12.77 -0.40 -3.50
N VAL A 305 -12.84 -1.72 -3.74
CA VAL A 305 -13.39 -2.70 -2.80
C VAL A 305 -12.23 -3.49 -2.19
N LEU A 306 -12.07 -3.46 -0.87
CA LEU A 306 -11.09 -4.29 -0.16
C LEU A 306 -11.78 -5.53 0.41
N MET A 307 -11.43 -6.71 -0.07
CA MET A 307 -11.83 -7.98 0.51
C MET A 307 -10.75 -8.51 1.46
N ILE A 308 -11.19 -8.94 2.64
CA ILE A 308 -10.36 -9.67 3.60
C ILE A 308 -11.07 -10.98 3.89
N ASP A 309 -10.52 -12.07 3.35
CA ASP A 309 -11.14 -13.38 3.42
C ASP A 309 -10.72 -14.13 4.70
N GLU A 310 -11.67 -14.85 5.30
CA GLU A 310 -11.47 -15.79 6.41
C GLU A 310 -10.69 -15.20 7.58
N VAL A 311 -11.09 -14.00 8.03
CA VAL A 311 -10.36 -13.25 9.07
C VAL A 311 -10.14 -14.05 10.36
N GLU A 312 -11.00 -15.03 10.64
CA GLU A 312 -10.89 -15.94 11.78
C GLU A 312 -9.65 -16.85 11.73
N LYS A 313 -9.15 -17.21 10.54
CA LYS A 313 -8.02 -18.13 10.42
C LYS A 313 -6.77 -17.53 11.04
N SER A 314 -6.52 -16.25 10.75
CA SER A 314 -5.47 -15.43 11.35
C SER A 314 -5.66 -15.13 12.85
N LEU A 315 -6.87 -15.36 13.39
CA LEU A 315 -7.22 -15.12 14.79
C LEU A 315 -7.21 -16.39 15.66
N SER A 316 -7.27 -17.58 15.05
CA SER A 316 -7.34 -18.86 15.75
C SER A 316 -6.16 -19.19 16.68
N GLY A 317 -5.05 -18.43 16.61
CA GLY A 317 -3.92 -18.49 17.55
C GLY A 317 -4.04 -17.61 18.80
N VAL A 318 -5.01 -16.69 18.84
CA VAL A 318 -5.13 -15.67 19.92
C VAL A 318 -5.78 -16.24 21.19
N GLY A 319 -6.52 -17.35 21.09
CA GLY A 319 -7.29 -17.95 22.20
C GLY A 319 -6.72 -19.24 22.81
N GLY A 320 -5.62 -19.79 22.26
CA GLY A 320 -5.03 -21.05 22.73
C GLY A 320 -3.88 -20.82 23.71
N SER A 321 -3.99 -21.36 24.93
CA SER A 321 -2.94 -21.36 25.94
C SER A 321 -1.71 -22.13 25.46
N GLY A 322 -0.74 -21.45 24.82
CA GLY A 322 0.57 -22.07 24.58
C GLY A 322 1.42 -21.60 23.39
N SER A 323 1.08 -20.53 22.64
CA SER A 323 1.96 -20.11 21.53
C SER A 323 2.32 -18.62 21.60
N SER A 324 3.59 -18.33 21.34
CA SER A 324 4.25 -17.03 21.32
C SER A 324 3.72 -16.04 20.27
N ASP A 325 2.71 -16.42 19.50
CA ASP A 325 2.23 -15.70 18.31
C ASP A 325 0.95 -14.88 18.56
N SER A 326 0.27 -15.11 19.70
CA SER A 326 -1.01 -14.48 20.05
C SER A 326 -0.94 -12.94 20.18
N GLY A 327 0.22 -12.40 20.58
CA GLY A 327 0.44 -10.95 20.68
C GLY A 327 0.68 -10.28 19.33
N VAL A 328 1.15 -11.02 18.33
CA VAL A 328 1.46 -10.49 16.99
C VAL A 328 0.18 -10.30 16.21
N SER A 329 -0.66 -11.35 16.10
CA SER A 329 -1.97 -11.25 15.44
C SER A 329 -2.81 -10.10 16.02
N ALA A 330 -2.87 -10.00 17.36
CA ALA A 330 -3.66 -8.97 18.02
C ALA A 330 -3.23 -7.53 17.64
N ARG A 331 -1.92 -7.27 17.50
CA ARG A 331 -1.40 -5.95 17.10
C ARG A 331 -1.69 -5.63 15.63
N LEU A 332 -1.56 -6.62 14.76
CA LEU A 332 -1.87 -6.47 13.33
C LEU A 332 -3.34 -6.16 13.11
N PHE A 333 -4.21 -6.89 13.81
CA PHE A 333 -5.64 -6.62 13.80
C PHE A 333 -5.98 -5.28 14.45
N GLY A 334 -5.27 -4.88 15.50
CA GLY A 334 -5.37 -3.53 16.06
C GLY A 334 -5.10 -2.45 15.00
N THR A 335 -4.04 -2.63 14.21
CA THR A 335 -3.66 -1.71 13.12
C THR A 335 -4.75 -1.64 12.05
N PHE A 336 -5.22 -2.80 11.57
CA PHE A 336 -6.29 -2.87 10.59
C PHE A 336 -7.60 -2.25 11.10
N LEU A 337 -8.00 -2.55 12.32
CA LEU A 337 -9.24 -2.03 12.90
C LEU A 337 -9.18 -0.52 13.19
N THR A 338 -7.99 0.01 13.48
CA THR A 338 -7.76 1.45 13.61
C THR A 338 -7.89 2.11 12.24
N TRP A 339 -7.24 1.56 11.22
CA TRP A 339 -7.38 2.03 9.85
C TRP A 339 -8.83 2.00 9.36
N LEU A 340 -9.57 0.90 9.60
CA LEU A 340 -10.99 0.78 9.25
C LEU A 340 -11.86 1.87 9.90
N ALA A 341 -11.47 2.36 11.08
CA ALA A 341 -12.17 3.42 11.79
C ALA A 341 -11.80 4.84 11.30
N ASP A 342 -10.57 5.04 10.83
CA ASP A 342 -10.03 6.39 10.62
C ASP A 342 -9.80 6.75 9.14
N HIS A 343 -9.73 5.78 8.24
CA HIS A 343 -9.45 6.04 6.82
C HIS A 343 -10.49 6.98 6.19
N GLN A 344 -10.02 7.89 5.34
CA GLN A 344 -10.86 8.86 4.62
C GLN A 344 -11.02 8.51 3.14
N SER A 345 -10.29 7.50 2.65
CA SER A 345 -10.36 7.01 1.28
C SER A 345 -11.76 6.45 0.94
N ASP A 346 -12.15 6.48 -0.33
CA ASP A 346 -13.36 5.80 -0.83
C ASP A 346 -13.05 4.31 -1.05
N VAL A 347 -12.79 3.60 0.05
CA VAL A 347 -12.55 2.15 0.06
C VAL A 347 -13.68 1.48 0.81
N PHE A 348 -14.36 0.52 0.17
CA PHE A 348 -15.41 -0.26 0.80
C PHE A 348 -14.89 -1.63 1.21
N VAL A 349 -14.91 -1.92 2.52
CA VAL A 349 -14.31 -3.13 3.08
C VAL A 349 -15.33 -4.27 3.19
N ILE A 350 -14.96 -5.46 2.73
CA ILE A 350 -15.72 -6.70 2.89
C ILE A 350 -14.85 -7.67 3.67
N CYS A 351 -15.21 -7.91 4.93
CA CYS A 351 -14.59 -8.98 5.72
C CYS A 351 -15.47 -10.21 5.66
N THR A 352 -14.91 -11.38 5.39
CA THR A 352 -15.64 -12.65 5.50
C THR A 352 -15.22 -13.39 6.76
N CYS A 353 -16.16 -14.12 7.36
CA CYS A 353 -15.87 -15.02 8.46
C CYS A 353 -16.75 -16.26 8.43
N ASN A 354 -16.13 -17.43 8.55
CA ASN A 354 -16.86 -18.70 8.60
C ASN A 354 -17.16 -19.17 10.03
N ASN A 355 -16.37 -18.75 11.02
CA ASN A 355 -16.56 -19.12 12.42
C ASN A 355 -16.65 -17.89 13.33
N ILE A 356 -17.89 -17.47 13.62
CA ILE A 356 -18.16 -16.32 14.48
C ILE A 356 -17.59 -16.47 15.90
N SER A 357 -17.48 -17.70 16.43
CA SER A 357 -16.96 -17.93 17.78
C SER A 357 -15.46 -17.65 17.90
N ALA A 358 -14.74 -17.61 16.77
CA ALA A 358 -13.33 -17.27 16.71
C ALA A 358 -13.08 -15.77 16.49
N LEU A 359 -14.14 -14.97 16.25
CA LEU A 359 -14.00 -13.52 16.09
C LEU A 359 -13.86 -12.82 17.45
N PRO A 360 -12.84 -11.96 17.60
CA PRO A 360 -12.73 -11.08 18.75
C PRO A 360 -13.94 -10.15 18.86
N PRO A 361 -14.41 -9.82 20.08
CA PRO A 361 -15.51 -8.89 20.30
C PRO A 361 -15.31 -7.51 19.64
N GLU A 362 -14.06 -7.12 19.40
CA GLU A 362 -13.66 -5.89 18.72
C GLU A 362 -14.19 -5.78 17.28
N PHE A 363 -14.44 -6.89 16.60
CA PHE A 363 -15.04 -6.92 15.24
C PHE A 363 -16.55 -6.70 15.26
N ALA A 364 -17.22 -7.06 16.36
CA ALA A 364 -18.67 -6.99 16.49
C ALA A 364 -19.18 -5.63 17.01
N ARG A 365 -18.29 -4.66 17.27
CA ARG A 365 -18.68 -3.33 17.75
C ARG A 365 -19.41 -2.57 16.63
N ALA A 366 -20.59 -2.06 16.96
CA ALA A 366 -21.59 -1.49 16.05
C ALA A 366 -21.17 -0.24 15.25
N GLU A 367 -19.92 0.21 15.35
CA GLU A 367 -19.41 1.44 14.72
C GLU A 367 -18.37 1.19 13.61
N ARG A 368 -17.99 -0.08 13.38
CA ARG A 368 -16.88 -0.43 12.47
C ARG A 368 -17.33 -0.87 11.08
N PHE A 369 -18.50 -1.47 10.99
CA PHE A 369 -19.11 -1.88 9.73
C PHE A 369 -20.48 -1.23 9.63
N ASP A 370 -20.89 -0.89 8.40
CA ASP A 370 -22.24 -0.38 8.12
C ASP A 370 -23.31 -1.47 8.23
N GLY A 371 -22.89 -2.74 8.17
CA GLY A 371 -23.79 -3.88 8.31
C GLY A 371 -23.05 -5.20 8.56
N VAL A 372 -23.72 -6.08 9.30
CA VAL A 372 -23.30 -7.48 9.48
C VAL A 372 -24.36 -8.34 8.82
N PHE A 373 -23.95 -9.18 7.86
CA PHE A 373 -24.83 -10.04 7.08
C PHE A 373 -24.50 -11.50 7.33
N PHE A 374 -25.53 -12.30 7.54
CA PHE A 374 -25.41 -13.75 7.65
C PHE A 374 -25.77 -14.42 6.31
N CYS A 375 -24.80 -15.08 5.70
CA CYS A 375 -24.91 -15.85 4.47
C CYS A 375 -25.16 -17.32 4.84
N ASP A 376 -26.43 -17.68 4.95
CA ASP A 376 -26.86 -19.05 5.20
C ASP A 376 -26.92 -19.87 3.91
N LEU A 377 -27.19 -21.17 4.04
CA LEU A 377 -27.46 -22.07 2.92
C LEU A 377 -28.59 -21.51 2.03
N PRO A 378 -28.47 -21.64 0.69
CA PRO A 378 -29.48 -21.09 -0.21
C PRO A 378 -30.82 -21.79 -0.03
N SER A 379 -31.89 -21.00 -0.04
CA SER A 379 -33.27 -21.48 -0.09
C SER A 379 -33.55 -22.26 -1.37
N VAL A 380 -34.68 -23.00 -1.43
CA VAL A 380 -35.07 -23.77 -2.63
C VAL A 380 -35.14 -22.88 -3.88
N ALA A 381 -35.67 -21.67 -3.75
CA ALA A 381 -35.75 -20.71 -4.85
C ALA A 381 -34.35 -20.24 -5.29
N GLN A 382 -33.46 -19.95 -4.34
CA GLN A 382 -32.08 -19.55 -4.64
C GLN A 382 -31.30 -20.71 -5.29
N LYS A 383 -31.44 -21.94 -4.79
CA LYS A 383 -30.85 -23.14 -5.41
C LYS A 383 -31.30 -23.34 -6.84
N ALA A 384 -32.57 -23.07 -7.15
CA ALA A 384 -33.08 -23.13 -8.51
C ALA A 384 -32.42 -22.06 -9.41
N SER A 385 -32.23 -20.84 -8.90
CA SER A 385 -31.51 -19.77 -9.61
C SER A 385 -30.05 -20.14 -9.87
N ILE A 386 -29.35 -20.68 -8.87
CA ILE A 386 -27.96 -21.10 -9.00
C ILE A 386 -27.85 -22.21 -10.06
N TRP A 387 -28.79 -23.16 -10.06
CA TRP A 387 -28.82 -24.20 -11.09
C TRP A 387 -28.94 -23.65 -12.50
N ASN A 388 -29.81 -22.66 -12.71
CA ASN A 388 -29.98 -22.07 -14.04
C ASN A 388 -28.68 -21.41 -14.53
N ILE A 389 -27.94 -20.75 -13.64
CA ILE A 389 -26.62 -20.16 -13.97
C ILE A 389 -25.66 -21.27 -14.43
N TYR A 390 -25.57 -22.39 -13.70
CA TYR A 390 -24.69 -23.50 -14.09
C TYR A 390 -25.12 -24.19 -15.38
N LEU A 391 -26.43 -24.35 -15.61
CA LEU A 391 -26.95 -24.94 -16.85
C LEU A 391 -26.57 -24.09 -18.07
N GLU A 392 -26.70 -22.77 -17.96
CA GLU A 392 -26.31 -21.83 -19.01
C GLU A 392 -24.79 -21.80 -19.21
N HIS A 393 -24.02 -21.77 -18.12
CA HIS A 393 -22.55 -21.71 -18.18
C HIS A 393 -21.92 -22.95 -18.82
N TYR A 394 -22.50 -24.13 -18.59
CA TYR A 394 -21.99 -25.41 -19.10
C TYR A 394 -22.74 -25.93 -20.34
N ASP A 395 -23.68 -25.15 -20.89
CA ASP A 395 -24.52 -25.54 -22.04
C ASP A 395 -25.23 -26.89 -21.83
N LEU A 396 -25.85 -27.04 -20.66
CA LEU A 396 -26.53 -28.27 -20.24
C LEU A 396 -28.06 -28.15 -20.39
N ASP A 397 -28.71 -29.27 -20.69
CA ASP A 397 -30.17 -29.35 -20.85
C ASP A 397 -30.91 -28.96 -19.56
N THR A 398 -31.90 -28.08 -19.68
CA THR A 398 -32.73 -27.59 -18.56
C THR A 398 -33.59 -28.68 -17.92
N ASP A 399 -33.91 -29.73 -18.69
CA ASP A 399 -34.79 -30.81 -18.26
C ASP A 399 -34.02 -31.98 -17.62
N GLN A 400 -32.69 -31.88 -17.52
CA GLN A 400 -31.89 -32.94 -16.92
C GLN A 400 -32.18 -33.13 -15.41
N PRO A 401 -32.11 -34.37 -14.89
CA PRO A 401 -32.34 -34.62 -13.47
C PRO A 401 -31.26 -33.94 -12.60
N LYS A 402 -31.72 -33.12 -11.65
CA LYS A 402 -30.85 -32.39 -10.72
C LYS A 402 -30.42 -33.30 -9.54
N PRO A 403 -29.17 -33.18 -9.05
CA PRO A 403 -28.70 -33.95 -7.89
C PRO A 403 -29.40 -33.49 -6.60
N ARG A 404 -29.32 -34.29 -5.53
CA ARG A 404 -29.85 -33.92 -4.21
C ARG A 404 -29.05 -32.77 -3.61
N THR A 405 -29.74 -31.73 -3.14
CA THR A 405 -29.12 -30.46 -2.69
C THR A 405 -29.31 -30.17 -1.20
N GLU A 406 -29.64 -31.18 -0.39
CA GLU A 406 -29.99 -31.02 1.04
C GLU A 406 -28.89 -30.31 1.85
N GLN A 407 -27.61 -30.57 1.53
CA GLN A 407 -26.44 -29.95 2.18
C GLN A 407 -25.60 -29.08 1.22
N TRP A 408 -26.16 -28.71 0.07
CA TRP A 408 -25.45 -27.90 -0.92
C TRP A 408 -25.36 -26.44 -0.47
N THR A 409 -24.14 -25.91 -0.41
CA THR A 409 -23.81 -24.56 0.06
C THR A 409 -23.97 -23.47 -0.99
N GLY A 410 -24.13 -23.85 -2.26
CA GLY A 410 -24.13 -22.94 -3.41
C GLY A 410 -23.20 -23.44 -4.50
#